data_AF-A0A930IYQ2-F1
#
_entry.id   AF-A0A930IYQ2-F1
#
_cell.length_a   1.000
_cell.length_b   1.000
_cell.length_c   1.000
_cell.angle_alpha   90.00
_cell.angle_beta   90.00
_cell.angle_gamma   90.00
#
_symmetry.space_group_name_H-M   'P 1'
#
loop_
_entity.id
_entity.type
_entity.pdbx_description
1 polymer ?
#
loop_
_entity_poly.entity_id
_entity_poly.type
_entity_poly.pdbx_seq_one_letter_code
_entity_poly.pdbx_strand_id
1 'polypeptide(L)'
;MGFTFKQFHIIDDHTAMKVGTDGVLLGAWAKGGTRILDIGTGTGLIALMMAQRFSTAQIDAIEIDKGALEDAHLNVSASPFNDRTNILNSSLQDYASCCENQDGGIYDAIVCNPPYFINSLKNPLQQRTTARHTDSLSHQELIYYSKRLLKPNGTLSVIIPSDNKDILEAEAIFNGLSILKVTNIKTKSSKPAKRCLIEFGKDTTAVCKIEEQVLNDDNGVRTMWYQNITQAFYIK
;
A
#
# COMPACT_ATOMS: atom_id res chain seq x y z
N MET A 1 14.26 -6.35 -16.42
CA MET A 1 13.15 -6.79 -17.33
C MET A 1 11.87 -6.25 -16.74
N GLY A 2 11.20 -5.32 -17.41
CA GLY A 2 10.07 -4.60 -16.82
C GLY A 2 8.68 -5.18 -17.12
N PHE A 3 7.66 -4.60 -16.50
CA PHE A 3 6.24 -4.91 -16.72
C PHE A 3 5.52 -3.72 -17.34
N THR A 4 4.83 -3.93 -18.47
CA THR A 4 4.11 -2.85 -19.18
C THR A 4 2.62 -2.87 -18.85
N PHE A 5 2.13 -1.75 -18.33
CA PHE A 5 0.71 -1.44 -18.21
C PHE A 5 0.25 -0.58 -19.39
N LYS A 6 -1.06 -0.38 -19.54
CA LYS A 6 -1.64 0.39 -20.66
C LYS A 6 -1.07 1.80 -20.79
N GLN A 7 -0.75 2.47 -19.68
CA GLN A 7 -0.34 3.88 -19.69
C GLN A 7 1.09 4.12 -19.19
N PHE A 8 1.73 3.13 -18.56
CA PHE A 8 3.06 3.27 -17.99
C PHE A 8 3.80 1.94 -17.98
N HIS A 9 5.11 2.01 -17.82
CA HIS A 9 6.00 0.85 -17.73
C HIS A 9 6.73 0.85 -16.38
N ILE A 10 6.95 -0.33 -15.81
CA ILE A 10 7.67 -0.50 -14.56
C ILE A 10 8.95 -1.28 -14.82
N ILE A 11 10.08 -0.63 -14.56
CA ILE A 11 11.40 -1.22 -14.40
C ILE A 11 11.58 -1.53 -12.91
N ASP A 12 12.15 -2.69 -12.60
CA ASP A 12 12.33 -3.16 -11.23
C ASP A 12 13.73 -3.73 -10.98
N ASP A 13 14.72 -3.27 -11.76
CA ASP A 13 16.04 -3.88 -11.85
C ASP A 13 16.86 -3.78 -10.55
N HIS A 14 16.60 -2.76 -9.72
CA HIS A 14 17.37 -2.46 -8.49
C HIS A 14 16.61 -2.78 -7.20
N THR A 15 15.32 -3.11 -7.28
CA THR A 15 14.52 -3.53 -6.11
C THR A 15 14.61 -5.03 -5.82
N ALA A 16 14.53 -5.39 -4.53
CA ALA A 16 14.37 -6.77 -4.09
C ALA A 16 12.95 -7.32 -4.36
N MET A 17 11.94 -6.44 -4.43
CA MET A 17 10.54 -6.83 -4.59
C MET A 17 10.02 -6.47 -5.99
N LYS A 18 9.95 -7.48 -6.86
CA LYS A 18 9.41 -7.38 -8.22
C LYS A 18 7.91 -7.09 -8.24
N VAL A 19 7.40 -6.64 -9.40
CA VAL A 19 5.96 -6.40 -9.61
C VAL A 19 5.14 -7.64 -9.24
N GLY A 20 4.33 -7.51 -8.19
CA GLY A 20 3.54 -8.58 -7.61
C GLY A 20 2.04 -8.37 -7.74
N THR A 21 1.27 -9.45 -7.55
CA THR A 21 -0.20 -9.37 -7.52
C THR A 21 -0.69 -8.45 -6.40
N ASP A 22 0.00 -8.38 -5.27
CA ASP A 22 -0.42 -7.60 -4.11
C ASP A 22 -0.46 -6.09 -4.41
N GLY A 23 0.58 -5.55 -5.06
CA GLY A 23 0.63 -4.15 -5.46
C GLY A 23 -0.47 -3.81 -6.49
N VAL A 24 -0.70 -4.69 -7.46
CA VAL A 24 -1.79 -4.51 -8.43
C VAL A 24 -3.16 -4.56 -7.76
N LEU A 25 -3.38 -5.49 -6.84
CA LEU A 25 -4.64 -5.59 -6.10
C LEU A 25 -4.89 -4.31 -5.30
N LEU A 26 -3.91 -3.85 -4.53
CA LEU A 26 -4.05 -2.64 -3.71
C LEU A 26 -4.27 -1.40 -4.58
N GLY A 27 -3.45 -1.19 -5.60
CA GLY A 27 -3.55 -0.06 -6.52
C GLY A 27 -4.86 -0.04 -7.32
N ALA A 28 -5.47 -1.21 -7.59
CA ALA A 28 -6.77 -1.31 -8.25
C ALA A 28 -7.96 -1.15 -7.29
N TRP A 29 -7.79 -1.47 -6.01
CA TRP A 29 -8.88 -1.57 -5.04
C TRP A 29 -9.05 -0.34 -4.16
N ALA A 30 -7.96 0.33 -3.78
CA ALA A 30 -7.99 1.44 -2.81
C ALA A 30 -8.91 2.60 -3.23
N LYS A 31 -9.53 3.30 -2.28
CA LYS A 31 -10.53 4.35 -2.53
C LYS A 31 -9.97 5.62 -3.21
N GLY A 32 -8.72 5.99 -2.92
CA GLY A 32 -8.05 7.18 -3.44
C GLY A 32 -8.64 8.51 -2.97
N GLY A 33 -8.30 9.61 -3.65
CA GLY A 33 -8.69 10.97 -3.27
C GLY A 33 -7.92 12.03 -4.08
N THR A 34 -7.90 13.27 -3.61
CA THR A 34 -7.21 14.39 -4.31
C THR A 34 -5.73 14.51 -3.94
N ARG A 35 -5.35 14.07 -2.75
CA ARG A 35 -3.97 13.96 -2.31
C ARG A 35 -3.74 12.60 -1.68
N ILE A 36 -2.77 11.85 -2.19
CA ILE A 36 -2.56 10.44 -1.88
C ILE A 36 -1.10 10.23 -1.47
N LEU A 37 -0.88 9.48 -0.39
CA LEU A 37 0.46 9.04 0.02
C LEU A 37 0.62 7.54 -0.26
N ASP A 38 1.71 7.16 -0.92
CA ASP A 38 2.14 5.75 -1.04
C ASP A 38 3.34 5.49 -0.11
N ILE A 39 3.13 4.67 0.92
CA ILE A 39 4.14 4.35 1.94
C ILE A 39 4.87 3.06 1.55
N GLY A 40 6.20 3.16 1.37
CA GLY A 40 7.01 2.05 0.90
C GLY A 40 6.71 1.79 -0.58
N THR A 41 6.87 2.82 -1.41
CA THR A 41 6.39 2.80 -2.79
C THR A 41 7.12 1.78 -3.67
N GLY A 42 8.28 1.27 -3.24
CA GLY A 42 9.07 0.33 -4.00
C GLY A 42 9.44 0.93 -5.35
N THR A 43 8.98 0.31 -6.44
CA THR A 43 9.22 0.77 -7.82
C THR A 43 8.29 1.90 -8.28
N GLY A 44 7.42 2.44 -7.42
CA GLY A 44 6.41 3.41 -7.81
C GLY A 44 5.15 2.79 -8.40
N LEU A 45 5.00 1.46 -8.39
CA LEU A 45 3.87 0.76 -9.00
C LEU A 45 2.51 1.27 -8.48
N ILE A 46 2.32 1.29 -7.16
CA ILE A 46 1.04 1.68 -6.58
C ILE A 46 0.81 3.18 -6.81
N ALA A 47 1.82 4.03 -6.56
CA ALA A 47 1.77 5.46 -6.87
C ALA A 47 1.29 5.75 -8.31
N LEU A 48 1.87 5.07 -9.31
CA LEU A 48 1.47 5.23 -10.72
C LEU A 48 0.07 4.67 -11.01
N MET A 49 -0.33 3.58 -10.37
CA MET A 49 -1.70 3.08 -10.48
C MET A 49 -2.73 4.05 -9.89
N MET A 50 -2.42 4.67 -8.75
CA MET A 50 -3.24 5.70 -8.14
C MET A 50 -3.31 6.95 -9.03
N ALA A 51 -2.18 7.38 -9.60
CA ALA A 51 -2.16 8.47 -10.57
C ALA A 51 -2.99 8.14 -11.83
N GLN A 52 -2.97 6.92 -12.33
CA GLN A 52 -3.79 6.55 -13.48
C GLN A 52 -5.30 6.58 -13.15
N ARG A 53 -5.70 6.10 -11.96
CA ARG A 53 -7.11 6.03 -11.54
C ARG A 53 -7.70 7.38 -11.17
N PHE A 54 -6.90 8.25 -10.56
CA PHE A 54 -7.34 9.54 -10.03
C PHE A 54 -6.62 10.66 -10.77
N SER A 55 -7.16 11.05 -11.93
CA SER A 55 -6.51 11.93 -12.92
C SER A 55 -6.11 13.32 -12.40
N THR A 56 -6.69 13.77 -11.28
CA THR A 56 -6.38 15.05 -10.64
C THR A 56 -5.60 14.91 -9.32
N ALA A 57 -5.31 13.69 -8.88
CA ALA A 57 -4.71 13.43 -7.57
C ALA A 57 -3.21 13.79 -7.51
N GLN A 58 -2.79 14.58 -6.54
CA GLN A 58 -1.36 14.75 -6.24
C GLN A 58 -0.88 13.54 -5.43
N ILE A 59 0.17 12.88 -5.91
CA ILE A 59 0.74 11.69 -5.28
C ILE A 59 2.08 12.05 -4.66
N ASP A 60 2.22 11.83 -3.36
CA ASP A 60 3.50 11.76 -2.67
C ASP A 60 3.80 10.28 -2.41
N ALA A 61 5.03 9.84 -2.62
CA ALA A 61 5.42 8.44 -2.47
C ALA A 61 6.77 8.37 -1.76
N ILE A 62 6.82 7.67 -0.62
CA ILE A 62 8.01 7.57 0.22
C ILE A 62 8.64 6.19 0.13
N GLU A 63 9.96 6.15 0.04
CA GLU A 63 10.77 4.92 0.03
C GLU A 63 12.07 5.15 0.78
N ILE A 64 12.54 4.14 1.52
CA ILE A 64 13.81 4.16 2.27
C ILE A 64 14.92 3.41 1.53
N ASP A 65 14.56 2.40 0.72
CA ASP A 65 15.51 1.61 -0.04
C ASP A 65 15.98 2.39 -1.27
N LYS A 66 17.30 2.65 -1.33
CA LYS A 66 17.89 3.47 -2.40
C LYS A 66 17.73 2.84 -3.78
N GLY A 67 17.81 1.51 -3.90
CA GLY A 67 17.67 0.82 -5.19
C GLY A 67 16.24 0.94 -5.71
N ALA A 68 15.24 0.66 -4.87
CA ALA A 68 13.84 0.84 -5.21
C ALA A 68 13.50 2.31 -5.53
N LEU A 69 14.08 3.26 -4.79
CA LEU A 69 13.93 4.69 -5.05
C LEU A 69 14.45 5.09 -6.44
N GLU A 70 15.58 4.55 -6.88
CA GLU A 70 16.12 4.77 -8.23
C GLU A 70 15.15 4.26 -9.31
N ASP A 71 14.64 3.03 -9.15
CA ASP A 71 13.62 2.47 -10.05
C ASP A 71 12.34 3.33 -10.05
N ALA A 72 11.87 3.77 -8.88
CA ALA A 72 10.69 4.63 -8.77
C ALA A 72 10.85 5.97 -9.49
N HIS A 73 11.99 6.64 -9.32
CA HIS A 73 12.28 7.88 -10.04
C HIS A 73 12.29 7.69 -11.55
N LEU A 74 12.93 6.61 -12.04
CA LEU A 74 12.96 6.29 -13.46
C LEU A 74 11.55 6.01 -14.01
N ASN A 75 10.78 5.18 -13.32
CA ASN A 75 9.42 4.81 -13.73
C ASN A 75 8.48 6.01 -13.74
N VAL A 76 8.53 6.85 -12.69
CA VAL A 76 7.70 8.05 -12.62
C VAL A 76 8.08 9.04 -13.71
N SER A 77 9.37 9.32 -13.89
CA SER A 77 9.86 10.27 -14.91
C SER A 77 9.48 9.83 -16.33
N ALA A 78 9.47 8.52 -16.60
CA ALA A 78 9.07 7.95 -17.88
C ALA A 78 7.54 7.85 -18.07
N SER A 79 6.75 8.09 -17.02
CA SER A 79 5.29 8.00 -17.07
C SER A 79 4.63 9.32 -17.51
N PRO A 80 3.39 9.28 -18.00
CA PRO A 80 2.60 10.50 -18.24
C PRO A 80 2.13 11.21 -16.96
N PHE A 81 2.51 10.71 -15.77
CA PHE A 81 2.06 11.22 -14.47
C PHE A 81 3.17 11.91 -13.67
N ASN A 82 4.33 12.18 -14.28
CA ASN A 82 5.51 12.74 -13.61
C ASN A 82 5.22 14.08 -12.91
N ASP A 83 4.45 14.98 -13.53
CA ASP A 83 4.16 16.33 -13.01
C ASP A 83 3.37 16.35 -11.68
N ARG A 84 2.85 15.20 -11.27
CA ARG A 84 1.87 15.04 -10.18
C ARG A 84 2.18 13.83 -9.29
N THR A 85 3.35 13.24 -9.47
CA THR A 85 3.84 12.10 -8.68
C THR A 85 5.23 12.40 -8.18
N ASN A 86 5.34 12.62 -6.88
CA ASN A 86 6.57 13.01 -6.20
C ASN A 86 7.15 11.80 -5.46
N ILE A 87 8.41 11.49 -5.73
CA ILE A 87 9.14 10.39 -5.08
C ILE A 87 10.12 10.99 -4.06
N LEU A 88 10.06 10.49 -2.83
CA LEU A 88 10.77 11.03 -1.68
C LEU A 88 11.55 9.94 -0.95
N ASN A 89 12.85 10.18 -0.73
CA ASN A 89 13.67 9.34 0.12
C ASN A 89 13.39 9.67 1.59
N SER A 90 12.50 8.92 2.23
CA SER A 90 12.12 9.16 3.63
C SER A 90 11.52 7.93 4.27
N SER A 91 11.82 7.74 5.56
CA SER A 91 11.01 6.87 6.41
C SER A 91 9.65 7.53 6.67
N LEU A 92 8.65 6.73 7.06
CA LEU A 92 7.33 7.26 7.44
C LEU A 92 7.43 8.17 8.67
N GLN A 93 8.32 7.82 9.60
CA GLN A 93 8.60 8.54 10.84
C GLN A 93 9.13 9.95 10.54
N ASP A 94 10.17 10.03 9.73
CA ASP A 94 10.80 11.30 9.35
C ASP A 94 9.84 12.14 8.51
N TYR A 95 9.14 11.50 7.58
CA TYR A 95 8.17 12.17 6.72
C TYR A 95 7.03 12.79 7.53
N ALA A 96 6.47 12.04 8.48
CA ALA A 96 5.41 12.52 9.34
C ALA A 96 5.88 13.66 10.25
N SER A 97 7.13 13.59 10.74
CA SER A 97 7.75 14.64 11.56
C SER A 97 7.87 15.96 10.80
N CYS A 98 8.25 15.91 9.51
CA CYS A 98 8.28 17.11 8.65
C CYS A 98 6.88 17.70 8.38
N CYS A 99 5.82 16.92 8.54
CA CYS A 99 4.44 17.34 8.31
C CYS A 99 3.73 17.84 9.58
N GLU A 100 4.39 17.88 10.75
CA GLU A 100 3.74 18.13 12.05
C GLU A 100 3.00 19.46 12.17
N ASN A 101 3.37 20.47 11.38
CA ASN A 101 2.70 21.78 11.39
C ASN A 101 1.36 21.80 10.63
N GLN A 102 0.88 20.67 10.12
CA GLN A 102 -0.37 20.54 9.37
C GLN A 102 -1.46 19.96 10.26
N ASP A 103 -2.11 20.83 11.05
CA ASP A 103 -3.22 20.43 11.92
C ASP A 103 -4.31 19.70 11.11
N GLY A 104 -4.65 18.48 11.54
CA GLY A 104 -5.71 17.67 10.95
C GLY A 104 -5.29 16.72 9.82
N GLY A 105 -4.04 16.77 9.34
CA GLY A 105 -3.54 15.92 8.26
C GLY A 105 -3.88 16.44 6.85
N ILE A 106 -3.21 15.91 5.82
CA ILE A 106 -3.20 16.47 4.46
C ILE A 106 -3.59 15.47 3.37
N TYR A 107 -3.69 14.19 3.72
CA TYR A 107 -3.99 13.12 2.77
C TYR A 107 -5.44 12.69 2.83
N ASP A 108 -6.08 12.59 1.67
CA ASP A 108 -7.41 11.98 1.54
C ASP A 108 -7.30 10.45 1.56
N ALA A 109 -6.20 9.92 1.03
CA ALA A 109 -5.90 8.50 1.06
C ALA A 109 -4.42 8.22 1.31
N ILE A 110 -4.16 7.14 2.03
CA ILE A 110 -2.84 6.54 2.19
C ILE A 110 -2.94 5.10 1.74
N VAL A 111 -1.96 4.64 0.97
CA VAL A 111 -1.84 3.25 0.52
C VAL A 111 -0.51 2.67 1.01
N CYS A 112 -0.51 1.42 1.45
CA CYS A 112 0.72 0.75 1.87
C CYS A 112 0.65 -0.77 1.61
N ASN A 113 1.68 -1.30 0.97
CA ASN A 113 1.94 -2.73 0.90
C ASN A 113 3.18 -3.03 1.76
N PRO A 114 3.04 -3.10 3.11
CA PRO A 114 4.17 -3.17 3.99
C PRO A 114 4.94 -4.48 3.80
N PRO A 115 6.27 -4.49 3.97
CA PRO A 115 7.06 -5.72 3.89
C PRO A 115 6.58 -6.72 4.95
N TYR A 116 6.35 -7.97 4.55
CA TYR A 116 5.68 -8.98 5.38
C TYR A 116 6.53 -9.60 6.49
N PHE A 117 7.63 -8.97 6.90
CA PHE A 117 8.56 -9.54 7.88
C PHE A 117 8.16 -9.19 9.31
N ILE A 118 7.12 -9.86 9.83
CA ILE A 118 6.90 -9.94 11.27
C ILE A 118 7.64 -11.17 11.81
N ASN A 119 8.83 -10.91 12.37
CA ASN A 119 9.40 -11.59 13.54
C ASN A 119 9.30 -13.13 13.69
N SER A 120 9.26 -13.93 12.63
CA SER A 120 9.24 -15.40 12.79
C SER A 120 10.63 -16.08 12.78
N LEU A 121 11.73 -15.35 12.51
CA LEU A 121 13.07 -15.96 12.34
C LEU A 121 14.27 -15.14 12.85
N LYS A 122 14.17 -14.33 13.91
CA LYS A 122 15.38 -13.69 14.48
C LYS A 122 15.56 -13.95 15.98
N ASN A 123 16.72 -14.54 16.28
CA ASN A 123 17.22 -14.96 17.58
C ASN A 123 17.22 -13.79 18.60
N PRO A 124 16.69 -13.96 19.82
CA PRO A 124 16.54 -12.88 20.82
C PRO A 124 17.84 -12.16 21.20
N LEU A 125 19.02 -12.73 20.92
CA LEU A 125 20.32 -12.10 21.18
C LEU A 125 20.65 -10.93 20.24
N GLN A 126 20.01 -10.81 19.07
CA GLN A 126 20.20 -9.68 18.16
C GLN A 126 19.33 -8.46 18.49
N GLN A 127 18.37 -8.58 19.42
CA GLN A 127 17.48 -7.48 19.80
C GLN A 127 18.20 -6.33 20.52
N ARG A 128 19.36 -6.56 21.13
CA ARG A 128 19.93 -5.59 22.09
C ARG A 128 20.85 -4.53 21.49
N THR A 129 21.35 -4.69 20.27
CA THR A 129 22.46 -3.84 19.81
C THR A 129 22.24 -3.13 18.47
N THR A 130 21.22 -3.48 17.68
CA THR A 130 20.99 -2.85 16.35
C THR A 130 19.54 -2.40 16.10
N ALA A 131 18.59 -2.74 16.98
CA ALA A 131 17.17 -2.44 16.79
C ALA A 131 16.73 -1.03 17.23
N ARG A 132 17.68 -0.10 17.39
CA ARG A 132 17.39 1.31 17.64
C ARG A 132 17.59 2.05 16.32
N HIS A 133 16.48 2.23 15.59
CA HIS A 133 16.21 3.23 14.55
C HIS A 133 16.20 2.86 13.04
N THR A 134 16.50 1.65 12.54
CA THR A 134 16.66 1.53 11.07
C THR A 134 15.91 0.46 10.26
N ASP A 135 15.32 -0.63 10.78
CA ASP A 135 15.15 -1.80 9.87
C ASP A 135 13.73 -2.35 9.59
N SER A 136 12.63 -1.84 10.17
CA SER A 136 11.29 -2.26 9.69
C SER A 136 10.16 -1.34 10.16
N LEU A 137 9.28 -0.94 9.24
CA LEU A 137 8.01 -0.27 9.54
C LEU A 137 7.08 -1.24 10.30
N SER A 138 6.85 -1.00 11.59
CA SER A 138 5.91 -1.81 12.38
C SER A 138 4.45 -1.47 12.07
N HIS A 139 3.51 -2.38 12.36
CA HIS A 139 2.08 -2.09 12.25
C HIS A 139 1.65 -0.90 13.13
N GLN A 140 2.19 -0.83 14.35
CA GLN A 140 1.91 0.27 15.27
C GLN A 140 2.33 1.62 14.65
N GLU A 141 3.56 1.71 14.12
CA GLU A 141 4.04 2.92 13.47
C GLU A 141 3.24 3.26 12.21
N LEU A 142 2.96 2.28 11.36
CA LEU A 142 2.16 2.48 10.15
C LEU A 142 0.82 3.12 10.51
N ILE A 143 0.10 2.55 11.47
CA ILE A 143 -1.20 3.06 11.91
C ILE A 143 -1.05 4.44 12.56
N TYR A 144 -0.14 4.59 13.51
CA TYR A 144 0.05 5.82 14.29
C TYR A 144 0.34 7.02 13.39
N TYR A 145 1.32 6.90 12.49
CA TYR A 145 1.68 8.00 11.58
C TYR A 145 0.63 8.20 10.49
N SER A 146 0.04 7.14 9.93
CA SER A 146 -1.03 7.28 8.93
C SER A 146 -2.22 8.07 9.49
N LYS A 147 -2.65 7.79 10.73
CA LYS A 147 -3.75 8.53 11.37
C LYS A 147 -3.46 10.03 11.52
N ARG A 148 -2.21 10.41 11.74
CA ARG A 148 -1.79 11.83 11.84
C ARG A 148 -1.77 12.50 10.47
N LEU A 149 -1.32 11.79 9.44
CA LEU A 149 -1.20 12.27 8.07
C LEU A 149 -2.54 12.35 7.33
N LEU A 150 -3.53 11.53 7.69
CA LEU A 150 -4.86 11.55 7.09
C LEU A 150 -5.65 12.78 7.51
N LYS A 151 -6.36 13.40 6.55
CA LYS A 151 -7.44 14.35 6.81
C LYS A 151 -8.60 13.68 7.57
N PRO A 152 -9.52 14.46 8.19
CA PRO A 152 -10.82 13.93 8.61
C PRO A 152 -11.51 13.21 7.44
N ASN A 153 -12.10 12.04 7.68
CA ASN A 153 -12.67 11.14 6.65
C ASN A 153 -11.67 10.56 5.64
N GLY A 154 -10.38 10.76 5.85
CA GLY A 154 -9.34 10.15 5.04
C GLY A 154 -9.24 8.63 5.29
N THR A 155 -8.72 7.91 4.30
CA THR A 155 -8.65 6.44 4.33
C THR A 155 -7.23 5.90 4.26
N LEU A 156 -6.92 4.88 5.06
CA LEU A 156 -5.72 4.06 4.92
C LEU A 156 -6.11 2.72 4.29
N SER A 157 -5.54 2.40 3.14
CA SER A 157 -5.71 1.11 2.46
C SER A 157 -4.42 0.29 2.52
N VAL A 158 -4.52 -0.95 2.98
CA VAL A 158 -3.37 -1.85 3.11
C VAL A 158 -3.65 -3.20 2.51
N ILE A 159 -2.60 -3.89 2.05
CA ILE A 159 -2.65 -5.33 1.78
C ILE A 159 -1.64 -6.05 2.67
N ILE A 160 -2.10 -7.06 3.41
CA ILE A 160 -1.27 -7.84 4.34
C ILE A 160 -1.60 -9.34 4.30
N PRO A 161 -0.72 -10.22 4.80
CA PRO A 161 -1.04 -11.62 4.98
C PRO A 161 -2.20 -11.76 5.95
N SER A 162 -3.09 -12.74 5.72
CA SER A 162 -4.28 -12.92 6.56
C SER A 162 -3.94 -13.16 8.03
N ASP A 163 -2.80 -13.80 8.32
CA ASP A 163 -2.33 -14.07 9.69
C ASP A 163 -1.95 -12.78 10.46
N ASN A 164 -1.70 -11.69 9.76
CA ASN A 164 -1.32 -10.39 10.32
C ASN A 164 -2.52 -9.47 10.57
N LYS A 165 -3.72 -9.85 10.10
CA LYS A 165 -4.92 -9.01 10.10
C LYS A 165 -5.28 -8.55 11.51
N ASP A 166 -5.38 -9.49 12.45
CA ASP A 166 -5.90 -9.19 13.79
C ASP A 166 -4.95 -8.29 14.59
N ILE A 167 -3.64 -8.42 14.37
CA ILE A 167 -2.63 -7.52 14.95
C ILE A 167 -2.82 -6.11 14.40
N LEU A 168 -2.95 -5.95 13.08
CA LEU A 168 -3.11 -4.63 12.47
C LEU A 168 -4.45 -3.98 12.84
N GLU A 169 -5.51 -4.76 12.94
CA GLU A 169 -6.83 -4.33 13.41
C GLU A 169 -6.78 -3.83 14.86
N ALA A 170 -6.10 -4.55 15.75
CA ALA A 170 -5.91 -4.10 17.13
C ALA A 170 -5.18 -2.74 17.17
N GLU A 171 -4.09 -2.59 16.43
CA GLU A 171 -3.36 -1.32 16.34
C GLU A 171 -4.24 -0.18 15.82
N ALA A 172 -5.05 -0.43 14.79
CA ALA A 172 -5.99 0.55 14.25
C ALA A 172 -7.00 1.03 15.29
N ILE A 173 -7.59 0.10 16.04
CA ILE A 173 -8.54 0.41 17.11
C ILE A 173 -7.88 1.25 18.20
N PHE A 174 -6.68 0.87 18.66
CA PHE A 174 -5.95 1.61 19.69
C PHE A 174 -5.61 3.05 19.28
N ASN A 175 -5.41 3.30 17.98
CA ASN A 175 -5.07 4.62 17.46
C ASN A 175 -6.28 5.42 16.97
N GLY A 176 -7.49 4.87 17.07
CA GLY A 176 -8.74 5.53 16.70
C GLY A 176 -9.05 5.53 15.20
N LEU A 177 -8.54 4.55 14.45
CA LEU A 177 -8.99 4.27 13.08
C LEU A 177 -10.06 3.19 13.09
N SER A 178 -11.13 3.39 12.32
CA SER A 178 -12.22 2.42 12.18
C SER A 178 -12.06 1.56 10.94
N ILE A 179 -12.33 0.27 11.01
CA ILE A 179 -12.33 -0.60 9.83
C ILE A 179 -13.61 -0.36 9.02
N LEU A 180 -13.45 0.04 7.76
CA LEU A 180 -14.54 0.29 6.84
C LEU A 180 -14.78 -0.90 5.91
N LYS A 181 -13.71 -1.56 5.46
CA LYS A 181 -13.81 -2.67 4.52
C LYS A 181 -12.70 -3.68 4.71
N VAL A 182 -13.04 -4.97 4.63
CA VAL A 182 -12.09 -6.09 4.54
C VAL A 182 -12.45 -6.94 3.34
N THR A 183 -11.49 -7.13 2.41
CA THR A 183 -11.61 -8.08 1.31
C THR A 183 -10.58 -9.19 1.49
N ASN A 184 -11.03 -10.37 1.88
CA ASN A 184 -10.19 -11.57 1.99
C ASN A 184 -9.91 -12.16 0.60
N ILE A 185 -8.63 -12.41 0.29
CA ILE A 185 -8.20 -12.84 -1.04
C ILE A 185 -7.73 -14.29 -1.03
N LYS A 186 -8.41 -15.12 -1.82
CA LYS A 186 -8.09 -16.53 -2.06
C LYS A 186 -7.49 -16.74 -3.43
N THR A 187 -6.50 -17.62 -3.53
CA THR A 187 -5.92 -17.99 -4.84
C THR A 187 -6.91 -18.77 -5.70
N LYS A 188 -7.69 -19.68 -5.08
CA LYS A 188 -8.77 -20.48 -5.65
C LYS A 188 -9.86 -20.67 -4.58
N SER A 189 -11.09 -20.96 -4.99
CA SER A 189 -12.24 -21.12 -4.06
C SER A 189 -12.01 -22.16 -2.96
N SER A 190 -11.23 -23.20 -3.26
CA SER A 190 -10.89 -24.29 -2.33
C SER A 190 -9.72 -24.01 -1.38
N LYS A 191 -9.01 -22.90 -1.53
CA LYS A 191 -7.81 -22.56 -0.71
C LYS A 191 -8.16 -21.49 0.31
N PRO A 192 -7.57 -21.49 1.53
CA PRO A 192 -7.80 -20.43 2.49
C PRO A 192 -7.31 -19.07 1.97
N ALA A 193 -7.88 -17.99 2.50
CA ALA A 193 -7.40 -16.65 2.22
C ALA A 193 -5.96 -16.51 2.76
N LYS A 194 -5.06 -15.95 1.94
CA LYS A 194 -3.65 -15.73 2.32
C LYS A 194 -3.29 -14.25 2.37
N ARG A 195 -4.16 -13.40 1.85
CA ARG A 195 -4.02 -11.94 1.86
C ARG A 195 -5.36 -11.34 2.23
N CYS A 196 -5.34 -10.17 2.83
CA CYS A 196 -6.51 -9.34 2.98
C CYS A 196 -6.18 -7.90 2.61
N LEU A 197 -7.09 -7.28 1.87
CA LEU A 197 -7.13 -5.83 1.67
C LEU A 197 -7.99 -5.24 2.79
N ILE A 198 -7.47 -4.23 3.48
CA ILE A 198 -8.17 -3.59 4.60
C ILE A 198 -8.19 -2.08 4.36
N GLU A 199 -9.38 -1.49 4.50
CA GLU A 199 -9.60 -0.05 4.45
C GLU A 199 -9.98 0.41 5.85
N PHE A 200 -9.17 1.32 6.38
CA PHE A 200 -9.43 2.03 7.63
C PHE A 200 -9.84 3.47 7.33
N GLY A 201 -10.72 4.03 8.15
CA GLY A 201 -11.17 5.42 8.06
C GLY A 201 -10.82 6.20 9.32
N LYS A 202 -10.36 7.44 9.14
CA LYS A 202 -10.21 8.43 10.21
C LYS A 202 -11.52 9.17 10.43
N ASP A 203 -11.95 9.28 11.69
CA ASP A 203 -13.18 9.97 12.11
C ASP A 203 -14.45 9.50 11.37
N THR A 204 -14.40 8.29 10.79
CA THR A 204 -15.49 7.70 10.01
C THR A 204 -16.15 6.59 10.82
N THR A 205 -17.46 6.66 10.99
CA THR A 205 -18.26 5.56 11.55
C THR A 205 -19.12 4.97 10.46
N ALA A 206 -18.81 3.74 10.07
CA ALA A 206 -19.60 2.98 9.10
C ALA A 206 -19.65 1.51 9.51
N VAL A 207 -20.67 0.79 9.04
CA VAL A 207 -20.71 -0.67 9.16
C VAL A 207 -19.59 -1.24 8.31
N CYS A 208 -18.69 -1.99 8.95
CA CYS A 208 -17.60 -2.67 8.25
C CYS A 208 -18.16 -3.64 7.20
N LYS A 209 -17.76 -3.47 5.95
CA LYS A 209 -18.08 -4.40 4.86
C LYS A 209 -17.00 -5.49 4.79
N ILE A 210 -17.37 -6.73 5.07
CA ILE A 210 -16.49 -7.89 4.94
C ILE A 210 -16.91 -8.70 3.71
N GLU A 211 -15.96 -8.99 2.83
CA GLU A 211 -16.19 -9.80 1.64
C GLU A 211 -15.00 -10.73 1.36
N GLU A 212 -15.25 -11.79 0.58
CA GLU A 212 -14.24 -12.73 0.11
C GLU A 212 -14.19 -12.69 -1.41
N GLN A 213 -12.99 -12.69 -1.98
CA GLN A 213 -12.76 -12.67 -3.41
C GLN A 213 -11.70 -13.69 -3.81
N VAL A 214 -11.89 -14.27 -4.99
CA VAL A 214 -11.04 -15.34 -5.53
C VAL A 214 -10.29 -14.82 -6.74
N LEU A 215 -8.98 -15.10 -6.83
CA LEU A 215 -8.14 -14.64 -7.93
C LEU A 215 -8.31 -15.47 -9.20
N ASN A 216 -8.43 -16.79 -9.07
CA ASN A 216 -8.59 -17.71 -10.18
C ASN A 216 -9.77 -18.65 -9.95
N ASP A 217 -10.53 -18.92 -11.01
CA ASP A 217 -11.55 -19.96 -11.00
C ASP A 217 -10.92 -21.36 -10.91
N ASP A 218 -11.78 -22.39 -10.90
CA ASP A 218 -11.34 -23.77 -10.78
C ASP A 218 -10.47 -24.23 -11.97
N ASN A 219 -10.67 -23.62 -13.15
CA ASN A 219 -9.87 -23.83 -14.36
C ASN A 219 -8.54 -23.07 -14.36
N GLY A 220 -8.28 -22.23 -13.36
CA GLY A 220 -7.06 -21.43 -13.25
C GLY A 220 -7.11 -20.12 -14.04
N VAL A 221 -8.28 -19.71 -14.54
CA VAL A 221 -8.48 -18.44 -15.26
C VAL A 221 -8.79 -17.33 -14.26
N ARG A 222 -8.28 -16.11 -14.51
CA ARG A 222 -8.58 -14.94 -13.67
C ARG A 222 -10.09 -14.72 -13.59
N THR A 223 -10.60 -14.56 -12.37
CA THR A 223 -12.04 -14.36 -12.14
C THR A 223 -12.53 -13.03 -12.70
N MET A 224 -13.84 -12.92 -12.94
CA MET A 224 -14.50 -11.69 -13.37
C MET A 224 -14.22 -10.53 -12.41
N TRP A 225 -14.18 -10.78 -11.10
CA TRP A 225 -13.83 -9.76 -10.12
C TRP A 225 -12.43 -9.19 -10.35
N TYR A 226 -11.42 -10.06 -10.51
CA TYR A 226 -10.04 -9.64 -10.75
C TYR A 226 -9.91 -8.88 -12.07
N GLN A 227 -10.55 -9.38 -13.13
CA GLN A 227 -10.58 -8.70 -14.43
C GLN A 227 -11.21 -7.31 -14.32
N ASN A 228 -12.35 -7.18 -13.63
CA ASN A 228 -13.06 -5.91 -13.50
C ASN A 228 -12.25 -4.82 -12.79
N ILE A 229 -11.51 -5.17 -11.73
CA ILE A 229 -10.69 -4.18 -11.01
C ILE A 229 -9.38 -3.87 -11.76
N THR A 230 -8.85 -4.81 -12.54
CA THR A 230 -7.54 -4.64 -13.20
C THR A 230 -7.60 -4.25 -14.68
N GLN A 231 -8.78 -4.28 -15.32
CA GLN A 231 -8.94 -4.03 -16.76
C GLN A 231 -8.44 -2.66 -17.22
N ALA A 232 -8.40 -1.66 -16.33
CA ALA A 232 -7.86 -0.35 -16.66
C ALA A 232 -6.34 -0.37 -16.86
N PHE A 233 -5.65 -1.39 -16.37
CA PHE A 233 -4.19 -1.42 -16.28
C PHE A 233 -3.53 -2.41 -17.24
N TYR A 234 -4.08 -3.61 -17.41
CA TYR A 234 -3.43 -4.64 -18.23
C TYR A 234 -3.66 -4.45 -19.73
N ILE A 235 -2.60 -4.61 -20.53
CA ILE A 235 -2.69 -4.68 -21.99
C ILE A 235 -3.57 -5.89 -22.36
N LYS A 236 -4.42 -5.74 -23.39
CA LYS A 236 -5.28 -6.83 -23.88
C LYS A 236 -4.47 -7.88 -24.63
#